data_AF-A0A835LM59-F1
#
_entry.id   AF-A0A835LM59-F1
#
_cell.length_a   1.000
_cell.length_b   1.000
_cell.length_c   1.000
_cell.angle_alpha   90.00
_cell.angle_beta   90.00
_cell.angle_gamma   90.00
#
_symmetry.space_group_name_H-M   'P 1'
#
loop_
_entity.id
_entity.type
_entity.pdbx_description
1 polymer ?
#
loop_
_entity_poly.entity_id
_entity_poly.type
_entity_poly.pdbx_seq_one_letter_code
_entity_poly.pdbx_strand_id
1 'polypeptide(L)'
;MQLVAVTGSISPKPILKSRQSSREYSEHSKTTRPKKNRIHYSLTCNTTNQTKRLKCPKNLSLVDHEPQSSSKTCPDYFRWIHEDLRPWKETGITREMVESARRTANFRLVIVNGKPFVEMYKKPFQTRHVFTLWGILQLLKLYPKKLPDLDLMFDCNDRPAIIKGYYIGPNATVPPPLFSYCADDATLDIVFPDWSFWGWPEINIKPWDFLLEEIRQGNGKVKWTKREPYAYWKGNPRVAWTRKDLLKCNVSEKQDWNARLYAQDWLAEIEKGYKQSNLADQCIHRYKIYIEGKGWSVSEKYILTCDSVTLIVRPRYYDMFTRGLVPMQHYWPIKDYDKCRSIKFAVEWGNSHKKKAKEIGKAASNFIYKNLTMEYVYDYMFHLLSEYAKLLKYQPNKPRKAIEFCSETMACTASGLVRKFMEDTMVRTPRDTIPCNLPSPMDPLTWLTVNKKKEDSVKQVEMDLSYPDTIVAWAATYPVHPLQSMMPVISGQAGASEKENDVCVEPMASRKLPRIAHSDIILPGSSDDGA
;
A
#
# COMPACT_ATOMS: atom_id res chain seq x y z
N MET A 1 18.14 46.36 57.88
CA MET A 1 18.58 47.75 58.17
C MET A 1 18.68 48.47 56.84
N GLN A 2 17.69 49.31 56.51
CA GLN A 2 17.80 50.80 56.46
C GLN A 2 18.58 51.28 55.23
N LEU A 3 18.25 52.33 54.48
CA LEU A 3 17.16 53.31 54.33
C LEU A 3 17.58 54.05 53.02
N VAL A 4 16.71 54.18 52.02
CA VAL A 4 16.08 55.46 51.59
C VAL A 4 17.02 56.66 51.47
N ALA A 5 17.11 57.28 50.29
CA ALA A 5 16.66 58.67 50.08
C ALA A 5 16.80 59.13 48.62
N VAL A 6 15.66 59.59 48.10
CA VAL A 6 15.46 60.34 46.86
C VAL A 6 15.51 61.84 47.19
N THR A 7 16.15 62.62 46.33
CA THR A 7 15.85 64.05 46.05
C THR A 7 16.19 64.25 44.56
N GLY A 8 15.42 64.84 43.65
CA GLY A 8 14.19 65.62 43.69
C GLY A 8 14.47 67.05 43.18
N SER A 9 14.35 67.34 41.88
CA SER A 9 13.68 68.56 41.34
C SER A 9 13.85 68.83 39.83
N ILE A 10 12.68 68.91 39.16
CA ILE A 10 12.18 69.97 38.23
C ILE A 10 12.74 70.10 36.79
N SER A 11 11.79 70.04 35.83
CA SER A 11 11.89 70.16 34.35
C SER A 11 12.01 71.63 33.85
N PRO A 12 12.30 71.95 32.55
CA PRO A 12 11.45 71.64 31.38
C PRO A 12 12.19 71.27 30.05
N LYS A 13 11.47 70.61 29.12
CA LYS A 13 11.81 70.41 27.68
C LYS A 13 11.73 71.75 26.90
N PRO A 14 12.12 71.94 25.60
CA PRO A 14 12.23 70.94 24.50
C PRO A 14 13.31 71.22 23.40
N ILE A 15 13.24 70.47 22.28
CA ILE A 15 13.59 70.84 20.88
C ILE A 15 14.84 70.21 20.20
N LEU A 16 14.51 69.31 19.26
CA LEU A 16 15.03 69.02 17.90
C LEU A 16 16.43 68.43 17.59
N LYS A 17 16.33 67.35 16.81
CA LYS A 17 17.08 66.95 15.60
C LYS A 17 18.50 66.41 15.77
N SER A 18 18.62 65.09 15.78
CA SER A 18 19.81 64.38 15.31
C SER A 18 19.67 64.03 13.82
N ARG A 19 20.69 64.43 13.05
CA ARG A 19 20.92 64.08 11.64
C ARG A 19 21.24 62.58 11.51
N GLN A 20 20.52 61.89 10.64
CA GLN A 20 20.93 60.63 10.04
C GLN A 20 21.71 60.91 8.74
N SER A 21 22.88 60.28 8.60
CA SER A 21 23.69 60.26 7.38
C SER A 21 23.48 58.93 6.66
N SER A 22 22.72 59.02 5.57
CA SER A 22 22.72 58.21 4.33
C SER A 22 23.50 56.89 4.28
N ARG A 23 22.76 55.79 4.12
CA ARG A 23 23.12 54.69 3.21
C ARG A 23 21.93 54.44 2.29
N GLU A 24 22.16 54.61 0.99
CA GLU A 24 21.21 54.34 -0.08
C GLU A 24 20.71 52.89 -0.01
N TYR A 25 19.41 52.72 0.18
CA TYR A 25 18.72 51.47 -0.06
C TYR A 25 18.03 51.55 -1.42
N SER A 26 18.54 50.78 -2.38
CA SER A 26 17.88 50.49 -3.65
C SER A 26 16.50 49.90 -3.38
N GLU A 27 15.45 50.57 -3.88
CA GLU A 27 14.08 50.08 -3.92
C GLU A 27 14.03 48.79 -4.75
N HIS A 28 14.02 47.64 -4.07
CA HIS A 28 13.56 46.41 -4.69
C HIS A 28 12.04 46.46 -4.80
N SER A 29 11.59 46.80 -6.01
CA SER A 29 10.24 46.59 -6.52
C SER A 29 9.61 45.31 -5.97
N LYS A 30 8.57 45.46 -5.15
CA LYS A 30 7.67 44.37 -4.78
C LYS A 30 6.95 43.92 -6.05
N THR A 31 7.52 42.93 -6.73
CA THR A 31 6.83 42.19 -7.78
C THR A 31 5.73 41.37 -7.11
N THR A 32 4.54 41.93 -7.03
CA THR A 32 3.30 41.21 -6.75
C THR A 32 3.16 40.11 -7.79
N ARG A 33 3.48 38.85 -7.42
CA ARG A 33 3.19 37.69 -8.27
C ARG A 33 1.69 37.70 -8.56
N PRO A 34 1.26 37.64 -9.84
CA PRO A 34 -0.16 37.60 -10.16
C PRO A 34 -0.78 36.36 -9.50
N LYS A 35 -1.95 36.52 -8.86
CA LYS A 35 -2.72 35.41 -8.30
C LYS A 35 -3.04 34.44 -9.45
N LYS A 36 -2.38 33.27 -9.47
CA LYS A 36 -2.69 32.20 -10.42
C LYS A 36 -4.17 31.80 -10.24
N ASN A 37 -4.98 31.94 -11.29
CA ASN A 37 -6.33 31.38 -11.34
C ASN A 37 -6.22 29.85 -11.29
N ARG A 38 -6.28 29.28 -10.08
CA ARG A 38 -6.24 27.83 -9.87
C ARG A 38 -7.60 27.22 -10.21
N ILE A 39 -7.57 26.10 -10.94
CA ILE A 39 -8.77 25.29 -11.19
C ILE A 39 -9.23 24.72 -9.86
N HIS A 40 -10.50 24.94 -9.53
CA HIS A 40 -11.15 24.38 -8.35
C HIS A 40 -12.32 23.49 -8.78
N TYR A 41 -12.22 22.19 -8.51
CA TYR A 41 -13.25 21.21 -8.80
C TYR A 41 -14.33 21.24 -7.72
N SER A 42 -15.58 21.32 -8.14
CA SER A 42 -16.76 21.16 -7.29
C SER A 42 -17.71 20.12 -7.88
N LEU A 43 -18.47 19.43 -7.01
CA LEU A 43 -19.50 18.49 -7.45
C LEU A 43 -20.75 19.27 -7.82
N THR A 44 -21.19 19.14 -9.07
CA THR A 44 -22.45 19.73 -9.54
C THR A 44 -23.50 18.64 -9.69
N CYS A 45 -24.32 18.45 -8.66
CA CYS A 45 -25.42 17.49 -8.69
C CYS A 45 -26.73 18.21 -9.05
N ASN A 46 -27.11 18.21 -10.33
CA ASN A 46 -28.39 18.77 -10.75
C ASN A 46 -29.53 17.91 -10.19
N THR A 47 -30.33 18.50 -9.29
CA THR A 47 -31.48 17.85 -8.62
C THR A 47 -32.76 17.85 -9.44
N THR A 48 -32.80 18.54 -10.57
CA THR A 48 -33.98 18.62 -11.44
C THR A 48 -33.98 17.47 -12.47
N ASN A 49 -34.90 16.53 -12.27
CA ASN A 49 -35.25 15.33 -13.05
C ASN A 49 -34.40 14.08 -12.81
N GLN A 50 -34.88 13.27 -11.85
CA GLN A 50 -34.44 11.89 -11.56
C GLN A 50 -34.50 10.93 -12.77
N THR A 51 -35.05 11.35 -13.91
CA THR A 51 -35.21 10.55 -15.14
C THR A 51 -34.13 10.81 -16.20
N LYS A 52 -33.28 11.85 -16.10
CA LYS A 52 -32.15 12.04 -17.04
C LYS A 52 -30.89 11.40 -16.46
N ARG A 53 -30.30 10.42 -17.19
CA ARG A 53 -28.96 9.89 -16.87
C ARG A 53 -28.00 11.07 -16.71
N LEU A 54 -27.40 11.21 -15.52
CA LEU A 54 -26.31 12.15 -15.26
C LEU A 54 -25.22 11.92 -16.32
N LYS A 55 -24.74 13.01 -16.92
CA LYS A 55 -23.67 12.99 -17.91
C LYS A 55 -22.49 13.78 -17.39
N CYS A 56 -21.30 13.42 -17.86
CA CYS A 56 -20.11 14.18 -17.51
C CYS A 56 -20.17 15.60 -18.07
N PRO A 57 -19.79 16.61 -17.26
CA PRO A 57 -19.80 17.99 -17.72
C PRO A 57 -18.96 18.16 -18.98
N LYS A 58 -19.53 18.80 -20.01
CA LYS A 58 -18.76 19.23 -21.18
C LYS A 58 -18.02 20.51 -20.78
N ASN A 59 -16.69 20.43 -20.69
CA ASN A 59 -15.74 21.52 -20.40
C ASN A 59 -15.53 21.85 -18.92
N LEU A 60 -14.40 21.40 -18.37
CA LEU A 60 -13.52 22.34 -17.68
C LEU A 60 -12.40 22.67 -18.66
N SER A 61 -12.30 23.94 -19.06
CA SER A 61 -11.13 24.47 -19.75
C SER A 61 -9.93 24.32 -18.81
N LEU A 62 -9.19 23.23 -18.98
CA LEU A 62 -7.94 23.01 -18.27
C LEU A 62 -6.93 23.98 -18.87
N VAL A 63 -6.58 25.02 -18.11
CA VAL A 63 -5.43 25.86 -18.42
C VAL A 63 -4.21 24.95 -18.38
N ASP A 64 -3.53 24.82 -19.52
CA ASP A 64 -2.29 24.07 -19.60
C ASP A 64 -1.22 24.83 -18.82
N HIS A 65 -1.04 24.45 -17.56
CA HIS A 65 0.08 24.90 -16.77
C HIS A 65 1.22 23.90 -16.93
N GLU A 66 2.42 24.41 -17.24
CA GLU A 66 3.63 23.63 -17.13
C GLU A 66 3.85 23.28 -15.65
N PRO A 67 3.81 21.98 -15.29
CA PRO A 67 4.02 21.58 -13.92
C PRO A 67 5.49 21.75 -13.54
N GLN A 68 5.74 22.14 -12.30
CA GLN A 68 7.09 22.21 -11.76
C GLN A 68 7.66 20.80 -11.62
N SER A 69 8.95 20.62 -11.93
CA SER A 69 9.64 19.36 -11.71
C SER A 69 9.65 19.01 -10.23
N SER A 70 9.52 17.72 -9.92
CA SER A 70 9.71 17.22 -8.55
C SER A 70 11.17 16.90 -8.33
N SER A 71 11.75 17.40 -7.24
CA SER A 71 13.09 17.02 -6.80
C SER A 71 13.09 15.77 -5.90
N LYS A 72 11.92 15.24 -5.54
CA LYS A 72 11.78 14.11 -4.63
C LYS A 72 11.82 12.79 -5.39
N THR A 73 12.59 11.82 -4.89
CA THR A 73 12.54 10.43 -5.34
C THR A 73 11.37 9.70 -4.68
N CYS A 74 10.66 8.84 -5.42
CA CYS A 74 9.60 8.02 -4.84
C CYS A 74 10.16 6.98 -3.85
N PRO A 75 9.34 6.44 -2.93
CA PRO A 75 9.74 5.33 -2.08
C PRO A 75 10.31 4.15 -2.86
N ASP A 76 11.32 3.47 -2.29
CA ASP A 76 12.05 2.39 -2.98
C ASP A 76 11.16 1.24 -3.44
N TYR A 77 10.02 0.99 -2.79
CA TYR A 77 9.10 -0.06 -3.22
C TYR A 77 8.48 0.20 -4.60
N PHE A 78 8.54 1.43 -5.13
CA PHE A 78 8.10 1.74 -6.49
C PHE A 78 8.95 1.02 -7.55
N ARG A 79 10.19 0.60 -7.22
CA ARG A 79 11.04 -0.19 -8.13
C ARG A 79 10.36 -1.48 -8.59
N TRP A 80 9.44 -2.02 -7.79
CA TRP A 80 8.71 -3.23 -8.13
C TRP A 80 7.73 -3.06 -9.30
N ILE A 81 7.36 -1.83 -9.68
CA ILE A 81 6.59 -1.57 -10.91
C ILE A 81 7.32 -2.16 -12.12
N HIS A 82 8.65 -2.03 -12.18
CA HIS A 82 9.45 -2.58 -13.27
C HIS A 82 9.39 -4.11 -13.33
N GLU A 83 9.38 -4.76 -12.17
CA GLU A 83 9.31 -6.22 -12.08
C GLU A 83 7.91 -6.75 -12.41
N ASP A 84 6.87 -6.07 -11.95
CA ASP A 84 5.47 -6.43 -12.25
C ASP A 84 5.16 -6.30 -13.74
N LEU A 85 5.79 -5.33 -14.43
CA LEU A 85 5.63 -5.11 -15.87
C LEU A 85 6.66 -5.86 -16.73
N ARG A 86 7.69 -6.46 -16.11
CA ARG A 86 8.77 -7.17 -16.82
C ARG A 86 8.29 -8.22 -17.84
N PRO A 87 7.21 -9.00 -17.59
CA PRO A 87 6.76 -10.02 -18.55
C PRO A 87 6.43 -9.48 -19.95
N TRP A 88 6.14 -8.18 -20.07
CA TRP A 88 5.77 -7.51 -21.31
C TRP A 88 6.82 -6.54 -21.83
N LYS A 89 7.97 -6.44 -21.18
CA LYS A 89 8.99 -5.43 -21.50
C LYS A 89 9.50 -5.55 -22.94
N GLU A 90 9.80 -6.78 -23.38
CA GLU A 90 10.39 -7.06 -24.69
C GLU A 90 9.32 -7.20 -25.79
N THR A 91 8.22 -7.88 -25.48
CA THR A 91 7.15 -8.20 -26.44
C THR A 91 6.14 -7.06 -26.61
N GLY A 92 5.97 -6.23 -25.60
CA GLY A 92 4.86 -5.30 -25.49
C GLY A 92 3.52 -5.99 -25.21
N ILE A 93 2.46 -5.19 -25.31
CA ILE A 93 1.08 -5.59 -25.03
C ILE A 93 0.21 -5.31 -26.25
N THR A 94 -0.32 -6.37 -26.86
CA THR A 94 -1.28 -6.24 -27.97
C THR A 94 -2.72 -6.14 -27.45
N ARG A 95 -3.64 -5.73 -28.33
CA ARG A 95 -5.07 -5.64 -27.99
C ARG A 95 -5.64 -7.01 -27.62
N GLU A 96 -5.23 -8.05 -28.34
CA GLU A 96 -5.67 -9.42 -28.12
C GLU A 96 -5.26 -9.93 -26.73
N MET A 97 -4.07 -9.55 -26.27
CA MET A 97 -3.59 -9.88 -24.93
C MET A 97 -4.45 -9.23 -23.85
N VAL A 98 -4.72 -7.93 -23.96
CA VAL A 98 -5.62 -7.20 -23.04
C VAL A 98 -7.01 -7.85 -23.05
N GLU A 99 -7.57 -8.13 -24.23
CA GLU A 99 -8.92 -8.70 -24.34
C GLU A 99 -9.01 -10.13 -23.81
N SER A 100 -7.93 -10.91 -23.87
CA SER A 100 -7.89 -12.27 -23.32
C SER A 100 -7.95 -12.31 -21.77
N ALA A 101 -7.58 -11.23 -21.07
CA ALA A 101 -7.76 -11.11 -19.62
C ALA A 101 -9.23 -10.98 -19.19
N ARG A 102 -10.17 -10.75 -20.13
CA ARG A 102 -11.61 -10.63 -19.85
C ARG A 102 -12.21 -11.83 -19.12
N ARG A 103 -11.61 -13.03 -19.24
CA ARG A 103 -12.09 -14.26 -18.59
C ARG A 103 -12.28 -14.11 -17.07
N THR A 104 -11.39 -13.38 -16.42
CA THR A 104 -11.34 -13.18 -14.96
C THR A 104 -11.65 -11.75 -14.56
N ALA A 105 -11.40 -10.77 -15.45
CA ALA A 105 -11.64 -9.36 -15.17
C ALA A 105 -13.09 -9.04 -14.77
N ASN A 106 -13.24 -8.12 -13.81
CA ASN A 106 -14.51 -7.54 -13.43
C ASN A 106 -14.90 -6.35 -14.32
N PHE A 107 -13.93 -5.57 -14.78
CA PHE A 107 -14.15 -4.45 -15.70
C PHE A 107 -12.96 -4.22 -16.62
N ARG A 108 -13.23 -3.61 -17.78
CA ARG A 108 -12.23 -2.98 -18.66
C ARG A 108 -12.29 -1.47 -18.46
N LEU A 109 -11.14 -0.85 -18.27
CA LEU A 109 -10.99 0.60 -18.17
C LEU A 109 -10.17 1.09 -19.36
N VAL A 110 -10.66 2.13 -20.02
CA VAL A 110 -9.95 2.81 -21.10
C VAL A 110 -9.88 4.29 -20.79
N ILE A 111 -8.69 4.89 -20.91
CA ILE A 111 -8.49 6.33 -20.79
C ILE A 111 -8.04 6.82 -22.17
N VAL A 112 -8.80 7.75 -22.75
CA VAL A 112 -8.51 8.34 -24.07
C VAL A 112 -8.67 9.85 -23.98
N ASN A 113 -7.65 10.60 -24.36
CA ASN A 113 -7.61 12.06 -24.26
C ASN A 113 -7.96 12.58 -22.85
N GLY A 114 -7.45 11.90 -21.82
CA GLY A 114 -7.72 12.21 -20.41
C GLY A 114 -9.15 11.92 -19.94
N LYS A 115 -9.99 11.28 -20.76
CA LYS A 115 -11.35 10.87 -20.40
C LYS A 115 -11.42 9.38 -20.10
N PRO A 116 -11.98 8.98 -18.95
CA PRO A 116 -12.05 7.59 -18.57
C PRO A 116 -13.39 6.96 -18.97
N PHE A 117 -13.32 5.73 -19.48
CA PHE A 117 -14.45 4.92 -19.92
C PHE A 117 -14.35 3.54 -19.28
N VAL A 118 -15.47 3.01 -18.80
CA VAL A 118 -15.52 1.69 -18.16
C VAL A 118 -16.55 0.79 -18.83
N GLU A 119 -16.17 -0.46 -19.08
CA GLU A 119 -17.10 -1.54 -19.43
C GLU A 119 -17.10 -2.55 -18.29
N MET A 120 -18.26 -2.73 -17.65
CA MET A 120 -18.42 -3.70 -16.57
C MET A 120 -18.70 -5.10 -17.15
N TYR A 121 -17.98 -6.11 -16.69
CA TYR A 121 -18.19 -7.52 -17.07
C TYR A 121 -18.91 -8.32 -15.99
N LYS A 122 -18.46 -8.18 -14.73
CA LYS A 122 -19.00 -8.90 -13.58
C LYS A 122 -18.99 -8.00 -12.37
N LYS A 123 -20.09 -7.93 -11.62
CA LYS A 123 -20.17 -7.16 -10.37
C LYS A 123 -19.21 -7.75 -9.32
N PRO A 124 -18.21 -7.00 -8.84
CA PRO A 124 -17.36 -7.46 -7.75
C PRO A 124 -18.10 -7.59 -6.43
N PHE A 125 -17.44 -8.25 -5.48
CA PHE A 125 -17.81 -8.19 -4.07
C PHE A 125 -17.81 -6.72 -3.60
N GLN A 126 -18.92 -6.26 -3.03
CA GLN A 126 -19.04 -4.93 -2.42
C GLN A 126 -18.65 -3.76 -3.37
N THR A 127 -18.31 -2.60 -2.81
CA THR A 127 -17.96 -1.36 -3.53
C THR A 127 -16.50 -1.31 -4.01
N ARG A 128 -15.80 -2.45 -4.12
CA ARG A 128 -14.38 -2.50 -4.52
C ARG A 128 -14.10 -1.77 -5.83
N HIS A 129 -14.76 -2.17 -6.92
CA HIS A 129 -14.68 -1.46 -8.20
C HIS A 129 -15.08 0.01 -8.09
N VAL A 130 -16.06 0.37 -7.27
CA VAL A 130 -16.54 1.75 -7.15
C VAL A 130 -15.41 2.64 -6.64
N PHE A 131 -14.71 2.25 -5.58
CA PHE A 131 -13.63 3.05 -5.01
C PHE A 131 -12.32 2.96 -5.81
N THR A 132 -12.07 1.84 -6.49
CA THR A 132 -10.95 1.73 -7.45
C THR A 132 -11.14 2.70 -8.63
N LEU A 133 -12.33 2.72 -9.23
CA LEU A 133 -12.68 3.66 -10.30
C LEU A 133 -12.67 5.12 -9.78
N TRP A 134 -13.20 5.37 -8.58
CA TRP A 134 -13.15 6.68 -7.94
C TRP A 134 -11.72 7.18 -7.74
N GLY A 135 -10.83 6.32 -7.29
CA GLY A 135 -9.42 6.63 -7.11
C GLY A 135 -8.72 7.02 -8.42
N ILE A 136 -9.01 6.30 -9.50
CA ILE A 136 -8.50 6.62 -10.85
C ILE A 136 -9.05 7.97 -11.32
N LEU A 137 -10.32 8.31 -11.05
CA LEU A 137 -10.84 9.65 -11.32
C LEU A 137 -10.08 10.73 -10.55
N GLN A 138 -9.79 10.47 -9.27
CA GLN A 138 -9.05 11.43 -8.45
C GLN A 138 -7.63 11.61 -8.97
N LEU A 139 -6.97 10.55 -9.43
CA LEU A 139 -5.68 10.62 -10.10
C LEU A 139 -5.73 11.52 -11.34
N LEU A 140 -6.75 11.34 -12.21
CA LEU A 140 -6.93 12.16 -13.42
C LEU A 140 -7.20 13.64 -13.10
N LYS A 141 -7.86 13.94 -11.96
CA LYS A 141 -8.03 15.31 -11.47
C LYS A 141 -6.76 15.88 -10.85
N LEU A 142 -5.96 15.04 -10.20
CA LEU A 142 -4.71 15.46 -9.57
C LEU A 142 -3.64 15.77 -10.63
N TYR A 143 -3.60 14.99 -11.71
CA TYR A 143 -2.68 15.13 -12.84
C TYR A 143 -3.40 15.30 -14.19
N PRO A 144 -4.12 16.42 -14.43
CA PRO A 144 -4.95 16.59 -15.62
C PRO A 144 -4.14 16.51 -16.91
N LYS A 145 -4.60 15.68 -17.86
CA LYS A 145 -3.98 15.41 -19.16
C LYS A 145 -2.52 14.89 -19.11
N LYS A 146 -2.04 14.44 -17.95
CA LYS A 146 -0.66 13.94 -17.82
C LYS A 146 -0.55 12.43 -17.96
N LEU A 147 -1.62 11.70 -17.65
CA LEU A 147 -1.64 10.26 -17.83
C LEU A 147 -1.83 9.92 -19.31
N PRO A 148 -1.00 9.03 -19.90
CA PRO A 148 -1.17 8.60 -21.28
C PRO A 148 -2.49 7.87 -21.51
N ASP A 149 -2.88 7.78 -22.78
CA ASP A 149 -3.98 6.90 -23.17
C ASP A 149 -3.63 5.45 -22.84
N LEU A 150 -4.58 4.72 -22.26
CA LEU A 150 -4.37 3.33 -21.83
C LEU A 150 -5.65 2.50 -21.92
N ASP A 151 -5.49 1.19 -21.92
CA ASP A 151 -6.56 0.19 -21.99
C ASP A 151 -6.17 -1.01 -21.13
N LEU A 152 -6.89 -1.24 -20.04
CA LEU A 152 -6.55 -2.26 -19.04
C LEU A 152 -7.75 -3.10 -18.63
N MET A 153 -7.44 -4.32 -18.16
CA MET A 153 -8.37 -5.23 -17.49
C MET A 153 -8.09 -5.25 -16.00
N PHE A 154 -9.16 -5.25 -15.18
CA PHE A 154 -9.03 -5.24 -13.73
C PHE A 154 -9.85 -6.36 -13.08
N ASP A 155 -9.20 -7.17 -12.25
CA ASP A 155 -9.82 -8.16 -11.36
C ASP A 155 -9.91 -7.61 -9.93
N CYS A 156 -11.13 -7.58 -9.40
CA CYS A 156 -11.42 -7.07 -8.06
C CYS A 156 -11.52 -8.17 -6.99
N ASN A 157 -11.23 -9.42 -7.34
CA ASN A 157 -11.29 -10.56 -6.43
C ASN A 157 -10.11 -10.57 -5.44
N ASP A 158 -10.19 -11.47 -4.46
CA ASP A 158 -9.18 -11.58 -3.40
C ASP A 158 -7.87 -12.25 -3.86
N ARG A 159 -7.92 -13.12 -4.88
CA ARG A 159 -6.76 -13.92 -5.31
C ARG A 159 -6.28 -13.48 -6.69
N PRO A 160 -4.97 -13.46 -6.92
CA PRO A 160 -4.43 -13.25 -8.26
C PRO A 160 -4.83 -14.40 -9.19
N ALA A 161 -4.96 -14.12 -10.48
CA ALA A 161 -5.57 -15.02 -11.44
C ALA A 161 -4.63 -15.50 -12.57
N ILE A 162 -3.52 -14.80 -12.83
CA ILE A 162 -2.62 -15.12 -13.94
C ILE A 162 -1.50 -16.03 -13.44
N ILE A 163 -1.71 -17.34 -13.48
CA ILE A 163 -0.73 -18.33 -13.02
C ILE A 163 0.49 -18.36 -13.95
N LYS A 164 1.66 -18.02 -13.40
CA LYS A 164 2.95 -17.92 -14.11
C LYS A 164 3.33 -19.21 -14.84
N GLY A 165 3.05 -20.37 -14.24
CA GLY A 165 3.40 -21.68 -14.80
C GLY A 165 2.74 -22.00 -16.16
N TYR A 166 1.64 -21.33 -16.51
CA TYR A 166 0.99 -21.51 -17.83
C TYR A 166 1.64 -20.70 -18.96
N TYR A 167 2.60 -19.84 -18.63
CA TYR A 167 3.25 -18.91 -19.56
C TYR A 167 4.78 -19.08 -19.56
N ILE A 168 5.27 -20.26 -19.17
CA ILE A 168 6.69 -20.64 -19.22
C ILE A 168 6.86 -21.86 -20.13
N GLY A 169 7.86 -21.84 -21.00
CA GLY A 169 8.26 -22.95 -21.86
C GLY A 169 8.33 -22.59 -23.35
N PRO A 170 8.83 -23.50 -24.21
CA PRO A 170 9.09 -23.22 -25.63
C PRO A 170 7.84 -22.88 -26.45
N ASN A 171 6.65 -23.31 -26.00
CA ASN A 171 5.36 -23.02 -26.65
C ASN A 171 4.46 -22.11 -25.79
N ALA A 172 5.02 -21.41 -24.81
CA ALA A 172 4.25 -20.54 -23.94
C ALA A 172 3.75 -19.30 -24.71
N THR A 173 2.48 -18.96 -24.50
CA THR A 173 1.94 -17.68 -24.95
C THR A 173 2.39 -16.56 -24.01
N VAL A 174 2.38 -15.31 -24.47
CA VAL A 174 2.65 -14.16 -23.60
C VAL A 174 1.46 -13.99 -22.64
N PRO A 175 1.70 -13.80 -21.33
CA PRO A 175 0.62 -13.68 -20.34
C PRO A 175 -0.31 -12.49 -20.65
N PRO A 176 -1.62 -12.59 -20.33
CA PRO A 176 -2.50 -11.43 -20.43
C PRO A 176 -2.22 -10.45 -19.29
N PRO A 177 -2.13 -9.12 -19.55
CA PRO A 177 -1.99 -8.14 -18.49
C PRO A 177 -3.30 -8.00 -17.72
N LEU A 178 -3.27 -8.28 -16.42
CA LEU A 178 -4.42 -8.17 -15.53
C LEU A 178 -4.02 -7.41 -14.28
N PHE A 179 -4.70 -6.30 -14.00
CA PHE A 179 -4.52 -5.57 -12.76
C PHE A 179 -5.32 -6.23 -11.64
N SER A 180 -4.67 -6.41 -10.50
CA SER A 180 -5.26 -7.00 -9.29
C SER A 180 -4.70 -6.28 -8.07
N TYR A 181 -5.31 -6.49 -6.91
CA TYR A 181 -4.87 -5.82 -5.69
C TYR A 181 -3.69 -6.50 -4.99
N CYS A 182 -3.38 -7.75 -5.35
CA CYS A 182 -2.19 -8.46 -4.90
C CYS A 182 -1.72 -9.46 -5.96
N ALA A 183 -0.50 -9.95 -5.78
CA ALA A 183 0.08 -11.07 -6.53
C ALA A 183 0.94 -11.94 -5.58
N ASP A 184 1.51 -13.02 -6.10
CA ASP A 184 2.46 -13.90 -5.41
C ASP A 184 3.57 -14.34 -6.39
N ASP A 185 4.57 -15.08 -5.93
CA ASP A 185 5.70 -15.54 -6.78
C ASP A 185 5.27 -16.51 -7.91
N ALA A 186 4.06 -17.06 -7.80
CA ALA A 186 3.47 -17.99 -8.76
C ALA A 186 2.49 -17.32 -9.72
N THR A 187 2.30 -16.00 -9.63
CA THR A 187 1.36 -15.24 -10.46
C THR A 187 2.03 -14.04 -11.14
N LEU A 188 1.33 -13.48 -12.14
CA LEU A 188 1.80 -12.39 -12.99
C LEU A 188 0.82 -11.19 -13.00
N ASP A 189 -0.09 -11.15 -12.03
CA ASP A 189 -1.02 -10.04 -11.87
C ASP A 189 -0.26 -8.73 -11.56
N ILE A 190 -0.70 -7.63 -12.17
CA ILE A 190 -0.11 -6.30 -12.00
C ILE A 190 -0.74 -5.66 -10.76
N VAL A 191 0.08 -5.40 -9.74
CA VAL A 191 -0.42 -4.98 -8.44
C VAL A 191 -0.85 -3.50 -8.45
N PHE A 192 -2.08 -3.23 -8.04
CA PHE A 192 -2.66 -1.90 -7.93
C PHE A 192 -3.10 -1.60 -6.48
N PRO A 193 -3.03 -0.33 -6.00
CA PRO A 193 -3.54 0.03 -4.69
C PRO A 193 -4.99 -0.41 -4.49
N ASP A 194 -5.28 -1.00 -3.32
CA ASP A 194 -6.62 -1.48 -3.02
C ASP A 194 -7.65 -0.34 -2.85
N TRP A 195 -8.92 -0.66 -3.03
CA TRP A 195 -10.03 0.29 -2.98
C TRP A 195 -10.14 1.03 -1.64
N SER A 196 -9.67 0.44 -0.54
CA SER A 196 -9.85 0.97 0.80
C SER A 196 -8.98 2.20 1.09
N PHE A 197 -8.04 2.57 0.20
CA PHE A 197 -7.37 3.87 0.28
C PHE A 197 -8.37 5.04 0.22
N TRP A 198 -9.46 4.89 -0.54
CA TRP A 198 -10.54 5.87 -0.62
C TRP A 198 -11.72 5.55 0.32
N GLY A 199 -11.61 4.46 1.09
CA GLY A 199 -12.60 4.03 2.07
C GLY A 199 -13.25 2.68 1.73
N TRP A 200 -13.84 2.07 2.75
CA TRP A 200 -14.59 0.82 2.63
C TRP A 200 -15.90 0.92 3.45
N PRO A 201 -16.97 1.47 2.84
CA PRO A 201 -18.23 1.78 3.51
C PRO A 201 -18.88 0.61 4.23
N GLU A 202 -18.84 -0.59 3.65
CA GLU A 202 -19.54 -1.78 4.14
C GLU A 202 -19.06 -2.27 5.50
N ILE A 203 -17.87 -1.84 5.93
CA ILE A 203 -17.32 -2.12 7.26
C ILE A 203 -16.82 -0.86 7.95
N ASN A 204 -17.32 0.30 7.53
CA ASN A 204 -17.05 1.62 8.13
C ASN A 204 -15.55 1.96 8.27
N ILE A 205 -14.73 1.53 7.31
CA ILE A 205 -13.31 1.93 7.26
C ILE A 205 -13.23 3.25 6.50
N LYS A 206 -12.80 4.28 7.20
CA LYS A 206 -12.64 5.63 6.66
C LYS A 206 -11.55 5.68 5.58
N PRO A 207 -11.58 6.70 4.71
CA PRO A 207 -10.49 6.92 3.77
C PRO A 207 -9.15 7.10 4.47
N TRP A 208 -8.09 6.73 3.76
CA TRP A 208 -6.79 6.47 4.34
C TRP A 208 -6.19 7.65 5.09
N ASP A 209 -6.20 8.86 4.53
CA ASP A 209 -5.62 10.04 5.20
C ASP A 209 -6.29 10.34 6.54
N PHE A 210 -7.62 10.23 6.61
CA PHE A 210 -8.37 10.45 7.85
C PHE A 210 -8.10 9.34 8.87
N LEU A 211 -8.13 8.08 8.42
CA LEU A 211 -7.90 6.94 9.28
C LEU A 211 -6.47 6.89 9.82
N LEU A 212 -5.48 7.22 8.98
CA LEU A 212 -4.08 7.28 9.36
C LEU A 212 -3.86 8.30 10.48
N GLU A 213 -4.53 9.45 10.41
CA GLU A 213 -4.50 10.47 11.46
C GLU A 213 -5.19 10.00 12.75
N GLU A 214 -6.36 9.37 12.65
CA GLU A 214 -7.07 8.84 13.80
C GLU A 214 -6.26 7.75 14.52
N ILE A 215 -5.60 6.87 13.76
CA ILE A 215 -4.71 5.87 14.35
C ILE A 215 -3.48 6.55 14.97
N ARG A 216 -2.91 7.58 14.35
CA ARG A 216 -1.80 8.36 14.94
C ARG A 216 -2.16 8.92 16.31
N GLN A 217 -3.36 9.48 16.44
CA GLN A 217 -3.89 9.99 17.71
C GLN A 217 -4.17 8.86 18.69
N GLY A 218 -4.82 7.78 18.23
CA GLY A 218 -5.11 6.59 19.02
C GLY A 218 -3.87 5.91 19.60
N ASN A 219 -2.80 5.83 18.81
CA ASN A 219 -1.50 5.32 19.18
C ASN A 219 -0.88 6.07 20.37
N GLY A 220 -1.17 7.38 20.51
CA GLY A 220 -0.75 8.23 21.62
C GLY A 220 -1.51 8.02 22.93
N LYS A 221 -2.68 7.35 22.92
CA LYS A 221 -3.53 7.18 24.10
C LYS A 221 -2.89 6.30 25.18
N VAL A 222 -2.13 5.28 24.78
CA VAL A 222 -1.45 4.34 25.70
C VAL A 222 0.03 4.27 25.37
N LYS A 223 0.86 4.69 26.34
CA LYS A 223 2.33 4.55 26.25
C LYS A 223 2.69 3.09 25.96
N TRP A 224 3.57 2.85 24.99
CA TRP A 224 3.96 1.49 24.56
C TRP A 224 4.32 0.55 25.72
N THR A 225 5.03 1.04 26.75
CA THR A 225 5.42 0.26 27.94
C THR A 225 4.24 -0.19 28.81
N LYS A 226 3.10 0.50 28.73
CA LYS A 226 1.85 0.21 29.46
C LYS A 226 0.84 -0.61 28.65
N ARG A 227 1.15 -0.92 27.39
CA ARG A 227 0.32 -1.81 26.57
C ARG A 227 0.36 -3.23 27.07
N GLU A 228 -0.72 -3.96 26.79
CA GLU A 228 -0.86 -5.38 27.11
C GLU A 228 0.31 -6.17 26.49
N PRO A 229 1.02 -7.00 27.28
CA PRO A 229 2.25 -7.66 26.86
C PRO A 229 2.02 -8.90 25.98
N TYR A 230 0.86 -9.00 25.32
CA TYR A 230 0.43 -10.17 24.54
C TYR A 230 0.33 -9.86 23.05
N ALA A 231 0.45 -10.91 22.24
CA ALA A 231 0.07 -10.86 20.84
C ALA A 231 -1.45 -10.86 20.68
N TYR A 232 -1.94 -9.98 19.81
CA TYR A 232 -3.37 -9.82 19.59
C TYR A 232 -3.76 -9.99 18.13
N TRP A 233 -4.85 -10.71 17.92
CA TRP A 233 -5.53 -10.80 16.63
C TRP A 233 -7.05 -10.85 16.84
N LYS A 234 -7.79 -10.12 16.01
CA LYS A 234 -9.24 -10.26 15.87
C LYS A 234 -9.58 -10.23 14.39
N GLY A 235 -10.27 -11.25 13.89
CA GLY A 235 -10.58 -11.36 12.47
C GLY A 235 -11.49 -12.54 12.15
N ASN A 236 -11.95 -12.62 10.90
CA ASN A 236 -12.84 -13.70 10.48
C ASN A 236 -12.03 -14.98 10.19
N PRO A 237 -12.18 -16.07 10.95
CA PRO A 237 -11.44 -17.31 10.72
C PRO A 237 -12.02 -18.18 9.59
N ARG A 238 -13.24 -17.88 9.12
CA ARG A 238 -13.94 -18.70 8.10
C ARG A 238 -13.46 -18.45 6.67
N VAL A 239 -12.65 -17.41 6.45
CA VAL A 239 -12.21 -17.01 5.10
C VAL A 239 -10.94 -17.72 4.64
N ALA A 240 -10.18 -18.33 5.55
CA ALA A 240 -8.91 -18.99 5.24
C ALA A 240 -8.56 -20.06 6.28
N TRP A 241 -8.00 -21.18 5.81
CA TRP A 241 -7.55 -22.25 6.70
C TRP A 241 -6.47 -21.78 7.69
N THR A 242 -5.51 -20.96 7.26
CA THR A 242 -4.44 -20.46 8.13
C THR A 242 -4.97 -19.63 9.31
N ARG A 243 -6.08 -18.88 9.13
CA ARG A 243 -6.75 -18.16 10.24
C ARG A 243 -7.49 -19.08 11.19
N LYS A 244 -8.15 -20.12 10.67
CA LYS A 244 -8.77 -21.16 11.51
C LYS A 244 -7.70 -21.89 12.33
N ASP A 245 -6.55 -22.17 11.72
CA ASP A 245 -5.43 -22.81 12.38
C ASP A 245 -4.78 -21.91 13.45
N LEU A 246 -4.64 -20.60 13.19
CA LEU A 246 -4.16 -19.63 14.17
C LEU A 246 -4.97 -19.66 15.47
N LEU A 247 -6.30 -19.84 15.42
CA LEU A 247 -7.14 -19.91 16.62
C LEU A 247 -6.80 -21.09 17.55
N LYS A 248 -6.07 -22.11 17.08
CA LYS A 248 -5.57 -23.19 17.94
C LYS A 248 -4.49 -22.71 18.92
N CYS A 249 -3.91 -21.52 18.70
CA CYS A 249 -2.96 -20.91 19.63
C CYS A 249 -3.65 -20.18 20.80
N ASN A 250 -4.98 -20.26 20.95
CA ASN A 250 -5.66 -19.72 22.12
C ASN A 250 -5.26 -20.45 23.40
N VAL A 251 -5.46 -19.76 24.52
CA VAL A 251 -5.10 -20.26 25.85
C VAL A 251 -5.91 -21.51 26.16
N SER A 252 -5.23 -22.55 26.62
CA SER A 252 -5.81 -23.68 27.34
C SER A 252 -5.34 -23.64 28.80
N GLU A 253 -6.00 -24.39 29.69
CA GLU A 253 -5.59 -24.48 31.10
C GLU A 253 -4.12 -24.91 31.29
N LYS A 254 -3.58 -25.67 30.33
CA LYS A 254 -2.22 -26.21 30.39
C LYS A 254 -1.19 -25.42 29.59
N GLN A 255 -1.63 -24.50 28.72
CA GLN A 255 -0.74 -23.86 27.75
C GLN A 255 -1.23 -22.45 27.37
N ASP A 256 -0.42 -21.44 27.72
CA ASP A 256 -0.52 -20.07 27.19
C ASP A 256 0.60 -19.83 26.16
N TRP A 257 0.18 -19.42 24.96
CA TRP A 257 1.05 -19.03 23.84
C TRP A 257 1.36 -17.53 23.81
N ASN A 258 0.99 -16.79 24.86
CA ASN A 258 1.02 -15.33 24.93
C ASN A 258 0.21 -14.65 23.81
N ALA A 259 -0.82 -15.33 23.31
CA ALA A 259 -1.69 -14.88 22.23
C ALA A 259 -3.13 -14.68 22.74
N ARG A 260 -3.79 -13.62 22.24
CA ARG A 260 -5.19 -13.26 22.53
C ARG A 260 -5.91 -13.16 21.18
N LEU A 261 -6.58 -14.25 20.78
CA LEU A 261 -7.10 -14.42 19.44
C LEU A 261 -8.63 -14.54 19.47
N TYR A 262 -9.29 -13.67 18.71
CA TYR A 262 -10.74 -13.55 18.73
C TYR A 262 -11.33 -13.68 17.33
N ALA A 263 -12.43 -14.43 17.21
CA ALA A 263 -13.21 -14.45 16.00
C ALA A 263 -14.00 -13.13 15.86
N GLN A 264 -13.91 -12.51 14.69
CA GLN A 264 -14.70 -11.33 14.36
C GLN A 264 -16.10 -11.77 13.89
N ASP A 265 -17.12 -11.37 14.64
CA ASP A 265 -18.51 -11.49 14.23
C ASP A 265 -18.95 -10.19 13.54
N TRP A 266 -19.12 -10.23 12.22
CA TRP A 266 -19.50 -9.05 11.45
C TRP A 266 -20.97 -8.66 11.64
N LEU A 267 -21.86 -9.61 11.92
CA LEU A 267 -23.28 -9.31 12.15
C LEU A 267 -23.44 -8.52 13.46
N ALA A 268 -22.76 -8.96 14.52
CA ALA A 268 -22.74 -8.25 15.79
C ALA A 268 -22.08 -6.87 15.70
N GLU A 269 -21.05 -6.68 14.87
CA GLU A 269 -20.46 -5.34 14.66
C GLU A 269 -21.40 -4.41 13.91
N ILE A 270 -22.14 -4.90 12.91
CA ILE A 270 -23.14 -4.09 12.20
C ILE A 270 -24.16 -3.54 13.19
N GLU A 271 -24.72 -4.41 14.05
CA GLU A 271 -25.70 -4.04 15.07
C GLU A 271 -25.14 -3.01 16.07
N LYS A 272 -23.87 -3.16 16.46
CA LYS A 272 -23.19 -2.28 17.43
C LYS A 272 -22.52 -1.05 16.78
N GLY A 273 -22.69 -0.85 15.48
CA GLY A 273 -22.10 0.27 14.73
C GLY A 273 -20.56 0.27 14.73
N TYR A 274 -19.94 -0.92 14.67
CA TYR A 274 -18.48 -1.15 14.60
C TYR A 274 -17.66 -0.58 15.76
N LYS A 275 -18.30 -0.24 16.89
CA LYS A 275 -17.63 0.35 18.07
C LYS A 275 -16.49 -0.51 18.61
N GLN A 276 -16.58 -1.83 18.47
CA GLN A 276 -15.56 -2.78 18.94
C GLN A 276 -14.53 -3.15 17.86
N SER A 277 -14.62 -2.54 16.68
CA SER A 277 -13.71 -2.74 15.55
C SER A 277 -13.08 -1.46 15.05
N ASN A 278 -13.26 -0.34 15.76
CA ASN A 278 -12.60 0.92 15.43
C ASN A 278 -11.07 0.76 15.48
N LEU A 279 -10.42 0.85 14.33
CA LEU A 279 -8.98 0.63 14.18
C LEU A 279 -8.14 1.59 15.03
N ALA A 280 -8.60 2.83 15.21
CA ALA A 280 -7.90 3.84 16.01
C ALA A 280 -7.77 3.46 17.50
N ASP A 281 -8.64 2.58 18.00
CA ASP A 281 -8.64 2.14 19.40
C ASP A 281 -7.90 0.80 19.60
N GLN A 282 -7.31 0.23 18.54
CA GLN A 282 -6.73 -1.12 18.59
C GLN A 282 -5.24 -1.18 18.94
N CYS A 283 -4.58 -0.03 19.13
CA CYS A 283 -3.15 0.06 19.43
C CYS A 283 -2.84 -0.10 20.94
N ILE A 284 -3.51 -1.04 21.62
CA ILE A 284 -3.41 -1.26 23.07
C ILE A 284 -2.57 -2.49 23.46
N HIS A 285 -2.16 -3.31 22.48
CA HIS A 285 -1.29 -4.48 22.69
C HIS A 285 0.11 -4.20 22.16
N ARG A 286 1.15 -4.75 22.79
CA ARG A 286 2.54 -4.60 22.33
C ARG A 286 2.79 -5.30 20.99
N TYR A 287 2.07 -6.38 20.70
CA TYR A 287 2.24 -7.17 19.49
C TYR A 287 0.91 -7.35 18.74
N LYS A 288 0.93 -7.18 17.42
CA LYS A 288 -0.24 -7.33 16.54
C LYS A 288 0.06 -8.38 15.48
N ILE A 289 -0.79 -9.39 15.34
CA ILE A 289 -0.57 -10.45 14.37
C ILE A 289 -1.17 -10.05 13.02
N TYR A 290 -0.37 -10.17 11.97
CA TYR A 290 -0.84 -10.19 10.59
C TYR A 290 -0.94 -11.63 10.11
N ILE A 291 -2.06 -11.95 9.45
CA ILE A 291 -2.26 -13.24 8.80
C ILE A 291 -3.23 -13.07 7.63
N GLU A 292 -2.90 -13.73 6.53
CA GLU A 292 -3.63 -13.62 5.27
C GLU A 292 -5.05 -14.18 5.36
N GLY A 293 -5.90 -13.72 4.45
CA GLY A 293 -7.28 -14.16 4.29
C GLY A 293 -7.43 -15.08 3.08
N LYS A 294 -8.46 -14.83 2.26
CA LYS A 294 -8.60 -15.51 0.97
C LYS A 294 -7.41 -15.21 0.04
N GLY A 295 -6.88 -13.99 0.10
CA GLY A 295 -5.61 -13.54 -0.46
C GLY A 295 -4.87 -12.67 0.55
N TRP A 296 -4.24 -11.57 0.10
CA TRP A 296 -3.72 -10.54 1.01
C TRP A 296 -4.83 -9.98 1.91
N SER A 297 -4.46 -9.46 3.08
CA SER A 297 -5.42 -8.86 4.01
C SER A 297 -5.18 -7.36 4.13
N VAL A 298 -6.21 -6.57 3.78
CA VAL A 298 -6.22 -5.10 3.87
C VAL A 298 -5.80 -4.58 5.26
N SER A 299 -5.93 -5.41 6.30
CA SER A 299 -5.52 -5.09 7.68
C SER A 299 -4.03 -4.75 7.85
N GLU A 300 -3.16 -5.18 6.93
CA GLU A 300 -1.70 -5.03 7.06
C GLU A 300 -1.27 -3.57 7.27
N LYS A 301 -1.73 -2.67 6.40
CA LYS A 301 -1.39 -1.24 6.52
C LYS A 301 -1.90 -0.64 7.84
N TYR A 302 -3.06 -1.07 8.33
CA TYR A 302 -3.61 -0.56 9.58
C TYR A 302 -2.81 -1.03 10.79
N ILE A 303 -2.46 -2.32 10.88
CA ILE A 303 -1.73 -2.83 12.06
C ILE A 303 -0.29 -2.29 12.12
N LEU A 304 0.34 -2.01 10.98
CA LEU A 304 1.70 -1.44 10.91
C LEU A 304 1.77 0.01 11.47
N THR A 305 0.64 0.73 11.51
CA THR A 305 0.60 2.12 12.05
C THR A 305 0.61 2.23 13.57
N CYS A 306 0.46 1.12 14.30
CA CYS A 306 0.19 1.13 15.74
C CYS A 306 1.41 1.28 16.67
N ASP A 307 2.65 1.49 16.20
CA ASP A 307 3.90 1.36 16.99
C ASP A 307 4.06 0.01 17.73
N SER A 308 3.12 -0.92 17.59
CA SER A 308 3.18 -2.30 18.08
C SER A 308 4.11 -3.10 17.17
N VAL A 309 4.77 -4.11 17.73
CA VAL A 309 5.51 -5.05 16.89
C VAL A 309 4.51 -5.84 16.07
N THR A 310 4.59 -5.72 14.75
CA THR A 310 3.77 -6.53 13.85
C THR A 310 4.40 -7.89 13.70
N LEU A 311 3.68 -8.95 14.09
CA LEU A 311 4.06 -10.34 13.91
C LEU A 311 3.45 -10.82 12.59
N ILE A 312 4.25 -10.96 11.54
CA ILE A 312 3.76 -11.34 10.21
C ILE A 312 3.93 -12.84 10.04
N VAL A 313 2.81 -13.57 10.05
CA VAL A 313 2.77 -14.98 9.62
C VAL A 313 3.15 -15.02 8.16
N ARG A 314 4.18 -15.81 7.83
CA ARG A 314 4.85 -15.86 6.51
C ARG A 314 3.85 -15.63 5.38
N PRO A 315 3.86 -14.43 4.74
CA PRO A 315 2.87 -14.09 3.74
C PRO A 315 3.18 -14.81 2.44
N ARG A 316 2.13 -15.19 1.72
CA ARG A 316 2.22 -15.69 0.34
C ARG A 316 2.06 -14.56 -0.66
N TYR A 317 1.18 -13.60 -0.36
CA TYR A 317 0.80 -12.53 -1.25
C TYR A 317 1.55 -11.24 -0.91
N TYR A 318 1.81 -10.45 -1.93
CA TYR A 318 2.29 -9.08 -1.78
C TYR A 318 1.33 -8.08 -2.43
N ASP A 319 1.26 -6.89 -1.85
CA ASP A 319 0.58 -5.73 -2.41
C ASP A 319 1.60 -4.67 -2.86
N MET A 320 1.13 -3.46 -3.18
CA MET A 320 1.96 -2.42 -3.77
C MET A 320 3.14 -2.00 -2.88
N PHE A 321 3.04 -2.12 -1.55
CA PHE A 321 4.05 -1.60 -0.62
C PHE A 321 4.72 -2.70 0.22
N THR A 322 4.11 -3.87 0.39
CA THR A 322 4.61 -4.89 1.32
C THR A 322 5.99 -5.43 0.95
N ARG A 323 6.36 -5.41 -0.33
CA ARG A 323 7.73 -5.74 -0.77
C ARG A 323 8.79 -4.71 -0.32
N GLY A 324 8.37 -3.55 0.18
CA GLY A 324 9.22 -2.58 0.86
C GLY A 324 9.49 -2.90 2.34
N LEU A 325 8.75 -3.84 2.94
CA LEU A 325 8.94 -4.25 4.33
C LEU A 325 10.19 -5.14 4.46
N VAL A 326 10.82 -5.07 5.64
CA VAL A 326 12.09 -5.73 5.93
C VAL A 326 11.94 -6.44 7.28
N PRO A 327 12.14 -7.77 7.35
CA PRO A 327 12.05 -8.52 8.59
C PRO A 327 13.08 -8.00 9.61
N MET A 328 12.72 -8.03 10.88
CA MET A 328 13.49 -7.51 12.03
C MET A 328 13.77 -6.00 12.02
N GLN A 329 13.38 -5.29 10.97
CA GLN A 329 13.36 -3.83 10.93
C GLN A 329 11.92 -3.29 11.03
N HIS A 330 11.01 -3.79 10.19
CA HIS A 330 9.62 -3.34 10.13
C HIS A 330 8.65 -4.32 10.79
N TYR A 331 9.02 -5.59 10.95
CA TYR A 331 8.14 -6.61 11.52
C TYR A 331 8.93 -7.81 12.05
N TRP A 332 8.29 -8.64 12.86
CA TRP A 332 8.82 -9.92 13.31
C TRP A 332 8.24 -11.07 12.47
N PRO A 333 9.06 -11.90 11.80
CA PRO A 333 8.56 -13.01 11.00
C PRO A 333 8.06 -14.18 11.86
N ILE A 334 6.92 -14.78 11.48
CA ILE A 334 6.31 -15.93 12.15
C ILE A 334 6.19 -17.09 11.16
N LYS A 335 6.64 -18.29 11.54
CA LYS A 335 6.50 -19.50 10.72
C LYS A 335 5.02 -19.82 10.52
N ASP A 336 4.61 -20.14 9.30
CA ASP A 336 3.22 -20.55 9.04
C ASP A 336 2.92 -21.89 9.73
N TYR A 337 3.71 -22.94 9.51
CA TYR A 337 3.42 -24.28 10.05
C TYR A 337 3.65 -24.44 11.56
N ASP A 338 4.38 -23.52 12.21
CA ASP A 338 4.69 -23.55 13.65
C ASP A 338 4.38 -22.19 14.31
N LYS A 339 3.22 -21.65 13.94
CA LYS A 339 2.78 -20.29 14.28
C LYS A 339 2.64 -20.06 15.79
N CYS A 340 2.10 -21.00 16.56
CA CYS A 340 1.89 -20.81 18.00
C CYS A 340 3.20 -20.66 18.78
N ARG A 341 4.17 -21.56 18.54
CA ARG A 341 5.49 -21.49 19.19
C ARG A 341 6.28 -20.28 18.74
N SER A 342 6.23 -19.96 17.45
CA SER A 342 6.85 -18.76 16.89
C SER A 342 6.30 -17.47 17.51
N ILE A 343 4.97 -17.38 17.71
CA ILE A 343 4.32 -16.23 18.36
C ILE A 343 4.78 -16.12 19.83
N LYS A 344 4.75 -17.24 20.57
CA LYS A 344 5.17 -17.25 21.97
C LYS A 344 6.60 -16.76 22.14
N PHE A 345 7.51 -17.30 21.32
CA PHE A 345 8.92 -16.89 21.31
C PHE A 345 9.08 -15.40 21.01
N ALA A 346 8.41 -14.88 19.97
CA ALA A 346 8.46 -13.46 19.63
C ALA A 346 8.00 -12.55 20.79
N VAL A 347 6.93 -12.95 21.48
CA VAL A 347 6.36 -12.19 22.60
C VAL A 347 7.27 -12.23 23.83
N GLU A 348 7.83 -13.41 24.18
CA GLU A 348 8.77 -13.57 25.29
C GLU A 348 10.07 -12.80 25.05
N TRP A 349 10.62 -12.90 23.84
CA TRP A 349 11.78 -12.12 23.43
C TRP A 349 11.48 -10.61 23.49
N GLY A 350 10.35 -10.17 22.93
CA GLY A 350 10.03 -8.74 22.90
C GLY A 350 9.79 -8.15 24.30
N ASN A 351 9.22 -8.96 25.21
CA ASN A 351 8.95 -8.54 26.58
C ASN A 351 10.23 -8.48 27.44
N SER A 352 11.24 -9.29 27.12
CA SER A 352 12.59 -9.18 27.70
C SER A 352 13.44 -8.10 27.02
N HIS A 353 13.19 -7.78 25.74
CA HIS A 353 13.93 -6.81 24.93
C HIS A 353 13.11 -5.58 24.54
N LYS A 354 12.41 -4.99 25.52
CA LYS A 354 11.42 -3.93 25.33
C LYS A 354 11.87 -2.78 24.43
N LYS A 355 13.13 -2.32 24.57
CA LYS A 355 13.67 -1.22 23.74
C LYS A 355 13.72 -1.61 22.27
N LYS A 356 14.33 -2.76 21.95
CA LYS A 356 14.45 -3.28 20.58
C LYS A 356 13.06 -3.58 19.98
N ALA A 357 12.17 -4.20 20.75
CA ALA A 357 10.79 -4.45 20.32
C ALA A 357 10.07 -3.14 19.95
N LYS A 358 10.15 -2.11 20.79
CA LYS A 358 9.58 -0.80 20.49
C LYS A 358 10.18 -0.16 19.23
N GLU A 359 11.49 -0.32 19.01
CA GLU A 359 12.16 0.21 17.81
C GLU A 359 11.62 -0.45 16.52
N ILE A 360 11.39 -1.77 16.51
CA ILE A 360 10.80 -2.47 15.36
C ILE A 360 9.39 -1.93 15.05
N GLY A 361 8.52 -1.86 16.07
CA GLY A 361 7.16 -1.33 15.89
C GLY A 361 7.15 0.14 15.44
N LYS A 362 8.09 0.95 15.94
CA LYS A 362 8.23 2.35 15.54
C LYS A 362 8.77 2.51 14.12
N ALA A 363 9.69 1.65 13.69
CA ALA A 363 10.20 1.65 12.33
C ALA A 363 9.09 1.27 11.34
N ALA A 364 8.22 0.31 11.69
CA ALA A 364 7.05 -0.06 10.91
C ALA A 364 6.10 1.12 10.66
N SER A 365 5.70 1.79 11.74
CA SER A 365 4.76 2.92 11.64
C SER A 365 5.40 4.10 10.92
N ASN A 366 6.69 4.38 11.16
CA ASN A 366 7.42 5.42 10.45
C ASN A 366 7.48 5.14 8.95
N PHE A 367 7.66 3.88 8.53
CA PHE A 367 7.58 3.51 7.12
C PHE A 367 6.20 3.87 6.55
N ILE A 368 5.11 3.52 7.23
CA ILE A 368 3.76 3.82 6.77
C ILE A 368 3.50 5.34 6.70
N TYR A 369 3.77 6.09 7.77
CA TYR A 369 3.53 7.53 7.82
C TYR A 369 4.36 8.33 6.81
N LYS A 370 5.57 7.85 6.47
CA LYS A 370 6.46 8.55 5.54
C LYS A 370 6.28 8.13 4.09
N ASN A 371 6.05 6.84 3.85
CA ASN A 371 6.15 6.26 2.51
C ASN A 371 4.80 5.81 1.93
N LEU A 372 3.74 5.75 2.74
CA LEU A 372 2.41 5.31 2.30
C LEU A 372 1.36 6.41 2.52
N THR A 373 1.64 7.65 2.12
CA THR A 373 0.66 8.76 2.15
C THR A 373 -0.21 8.73 0.89
N MET A 374 -1.39 9.37 0.88
CA MET A 374 -2.18 9.46 -0.36
C MET A 374 -1.42 10.13 -1.52
N GLU A 375 -0.46 11.03 -1.22
CA GLU A 375 0.49 11.56 -2.22
C GLU A 375 1.23 10.43 -2.95
N TYR A 376 1.85 9.51 -2.19
CA TYR A 376 2.56 8.38 -2.79
C TYR A 376 1.64 7.30 -3.34
N VAL A 377 0.40 7.15 -2.84
CA VAL A 377 -0.60 6.27 -3.47
C VAL A 377 -0.89 6.75 -4.89
N TYR A 378 -1.18 8.05 -5.07
CA TYR A 378 -1.43 8.60 -6.40
C TYR A 378 -0.19 8.60 -7.29
N ASP A 379 1.00 8.89 -6.75
CA ASP A 379 2.24 8.84 -7.52
C ASP A 379 2.55 7.40 -7.98
N TYR A 380 2.30 6.38 -7.15
CA TYR A 380 2.43 4.98 -7.52
C TYR A 380 1.48 4.62 -8.67
N MET A 381 0.20 4.99 -8.54
CA MET A 381 -0.78 4.78 -9.61
C MET A 381 -0.37 5.46 -10.91
N PHE A 382 0.12 6.71 -10.84
CA PHE A 382 0.58 7.45 -12.01
C PHE A 382 1.70 6.70 -12.73
N HIS A 383 2.74 6.31 -11.99
CA HIS A 383 3.90 5.64 -12.57
C HIS A 383 3.53 4.27 -13.13
N LEU A 384 2.78 3.46 -12.37
CA LEU A 384 2.35 2.15 -12.81
C LEU A 384 1.55 2.22 -14.13
N LEU A 385 0.55 3.10 -14.18
CA LEU A 385 -0.30 3.27 -15.37
C LEU A 385 0.47 3.89 -16.55
N SER A 386 1.41 4.80 -16.28
CA SER A 386 2.24 5.41 -17.32
C SER A 386 3.25 4.42 -17.93
N GLU A 387 3.94 3.64 -17.09
CA GLU A 387 4.86 2.60 -17.57
C GLU A 387 4.10 1.48 -18.29
N TYR A 388 2.92 1.09 -17.80
CA TYR A 388 2.05 0.14 -18.48
C TYR A 388 1.64 0.65 -19.88
N ALA A 389 1.21 1.91 -19.99
CA ALA A 389 0.77 2.49 -21.25
C ALA A 389 1.86 2.50 -22.33
N LYS A 390 3.13 2.68 -21.95
CA LYS A 390 4.28 2.61 -22.87
C LYS A 390 4.46 1.24 -23.51
N LEU A 391 3.95 0.18 -22.89
CA LEU A 391 4.05 -1.19 -23.39
C LEU A 391 2.97 -1.51 -24.42
N LEU A 392 1.89 -0.73 -24.51
CA LEU A 392 0.81 -0.93 -25.47
C LEU A 392 1.33 -0.76 -26.90
N LYS A 393 1.09 -1.77 -27.75
CA LYS A 393 1.48 -1.80 -29.18
C LYS A 393 0.36 -1.36 -30.11
N TYR A 394 -0.68 -0.74 -29.56
CA TYR A 394 -1.83 -0.23 -30.29
C TYR A 394 -2.33 1.05 -29.63
N GLN A 395 -3.01 1.89 -30.40
CA GLN A 395 -3.66 3.08 -29.85
C GLN A 395 -4.98 2.69 -29.15
N PRO A 396 -5.14 2.97 -27.85
CA PRO A 396 -6.40 2.76 -27.14
C PRO A 396 -7.54 3.54 -27.80
N ASN A 397 -8.71 2.91 -27.86
CA ASN A 397 -9.92 3.54 -28.34
C ASN A 397 -11.11 3.12 -27.46
N LYS A 398 -12.14 3.96 -27.40
CA LYS A 398 -13.32 3.70 -26.59
C LYS A 398 -14.02 2.41 -27.06
N PRO A 399 -14.14 1.36 -26.22
CA PRO A 399 -14.91 0.17 -26.56
C PRO A 399 -16.40 0.48 -26.73
N ARG A 400 -17.09 -0.23 -27.62
CA ARG A 400 -18.51 0.03 -27.96
C ARG A 400 -19.45 0.06 -26.75
N LYS A 401 -19.20 -0.81 -25.76
CA LYS A 401 -20.02 -0.96 -24.54
C LYS A 401 -19.52 -0.13 -23.36
N ALA A 402 -18.37 0.54 -23.49
CA ALA A 402 -17.82 1.33 -22.41
C ALA A 402 -18.58 2.66 -22.25
N ILE A 403 -18.85 3.04 -21.01
CA ILE A 403 -19.51 4.29 -20.64
C ILE A 403 -18.48 5.27 -20.05
N GLU A 404 -18.59 6.55 -20.42
CA GLU A 404 -17.80 7.60 -19.78
C GLU A 404 -18.27 7.77 -18.34
N PHE A 405 -17.33 7.97 -17.42
CA PHE A 405 -17.64 8.25 -16.02
C PHE A 405 -16.79 9.40 -15.47
N CYS A 406 -17.32 10.07 -14.46
CA CYS A 406 -16.74 11.24 -13.82
C CYS A 406 -17.28 11.37 -12.39
N SER A 407 -16.81 12.38 -11.66
CA SER A 407 -17.19 12.56 -10.26
C SER A 407 -18.69 12.75 -10.08
N GLU A 408 -19.35 13.47 -10.98
CA GLU A 408 -20.79 13.73 -10.93
C GLU A 408 -21.59 12.44 -11.12
N THR A 409 -21.24 11.62 -12.11
CA THR A 409 -21.95 10.36 -12.39
C THR A 409 -21.76 9.30 -11.30
N MET A 410 -20.72 9.42 -10.48
CA MET A 410 -20.45 8.49 -9.37
C MET A 410 -21.00 9.02 -8.04
N ALA A 411 -20.65 10.24 -7.66
CA ALA A 411 -20.94 10.78 -6.33
C ALA A 411 -22.37 11.30 -6.19
N CYS A 412 -22.97 11.87 -7.26
CA CYS A 412 -24.34 12.41 -7.17
C CYS A 412 -25.41 11.32 -7.09
N THR A 413 -25.11 10.11 -7.57
CA THR A 413 -25.98 8.93 -7.43
C THR A 413 -25.71 8.12 -6.16
N ALA A 414 -24.62 8.42 -5.46
CA ALA A 414 -24.26 7.74 -4.22
C ALA A 414 -25.03 8.33 -3.03
N SER A 415 -25.14 7.53 -1.97
CA SER A 415 -25.74 7.94 -0.69
C SER A 415 -24.93 7.41 0.49
N GLY A 416 -25.26 7.87 1.70
CA GLY A 416 -24.65 7.41 2.94
C GLY A 416 -23.12 7.53 2.95
N LEU A 417 -22.46 6.51 3.51
CA LEU A 417 -21.00 6.45 3.61
C LEU A 417 -20.29 6.42 2.24
N VAL A 418 -20.91 5.85 1.20
CA VAL A 418 -20.33 5.84 -0.14
C VAL A 418 -20.14 7.27 -0.64
N ARG A 419 -21.21 8.09 -0.57
CA ARG A 419 -21.15 9.50 -0.97
C ARG A 419 -20.20 10.31 -0.10
N LYS A 420 -20.28 10.12 1.22
CA LYS A 420 -19.41 10.81 2.18
C LYS A 420 -17.94 10.57 1.86
N PHE A 421 -17.52 9.31 1.69
CA PHE A 421 -16.13 8.98 1.41
C PHE A 421 -15.67 9.51 0.05
N MET A 422 -16.54 9.55 -0.96
CA MET A 422 -16.23 10.24 -2.22
C MET A 422 -16.01 11.74 -2.01
N GLU A 423 -16.91 12.42 -1.29
CA GLU A 423 -16.78 13.86 -1.02
C GLU A 423 -15.53 14.20 -0.19
N ASP A 424 -15.22 13.38 0.81
CA ASP A 424 -14.06 13.49 1.71
C ASP A 424 -12.72 13.29 0.95
N THR A 425 -12.72 12.44 -0.09
CA THR A 425 -11.51 12.11 -0.86
C THR A 425 -11.43 12.80 -2.22
N MET A 426 -12.37 13.69 -2.53
CA MET A 426 -12.41 14.37 -3.81
C MET A 426 -11.23 15.33 -3.96
N VAL A 427 -10.45 15.16 -5.01
CA VAL A 427 -9.41 16.13 -5.39
C VAL A 427 -10.10 17.43 -5.81
N ARG A 428 -9.85 18.50 -5.04
CA ARG A 428 -10.42 19.83 -5.26
C ARG A 428 -9.58 20.71 -6.16
N THR A 429 -8.28 20.47 -6.24
CA THR A 429 -7.36 21.26 -7.07
C THR A 429 -6.30 20.34 -7.69
N PRO A 430 -5.91 20.58 -8.96
CA PRO A 430 -4.76 19.90 -9.55
C PRO A 430 -3.48 20.13 -8.76
N ARG A 431 -2.51 19.23 -8.92
CA ARG A 431 -1.17 19.41 -8.38
C ARG A 431 -0.33 20.30 -9.30
N ASP A 432 0.40 21.25 -8.70
CA ASP A 432 1.31 22.15 -9.43
C ASP A 432 2.63 21.46 -9.84
N THR A 433 2.95 20.32 -9.23
CA THR A 433 4.18 19.55 -9.46
C THR A 433 3.88 18.23 -10.15
N ILE A 434 4.83 17.72 -10.94
CA ILE A 434 4.80 16.33 -11.40
C ILE A 434 4.93 15.35 -10.22
N PRO A 435 4.57 14.06 -10.39
CA PRO A 435 4.85 13.01 -9.41
C PRO A 435 6.33 12.95 -9.01
N CYS A 436 6.64 12.33 -7.86
CA CYS A 436 8.01 12.00 -7.49
C CYS A 436 8.75 11.23 -8.60
N ASN A 437 10.08 11.25 -8.62
CA ASN A 437 10.86 10.54 -9.63
C ASN A 437 10.86 9.03 -9.35
N LEU A 438 10.39 8.25 -10.33
CA LEU A 438 10.39 6.78 -10.27
C LEU A 438 11.84 6.27 -10.20
N PRO A 439 12.22 5.51 -9.16
CA PRO A 439 13.56 4.96 -9.09
C PRO A 439 13.79 3.96 -10.23
N SER A 440 15.04 3.88 -10.70
CA SER A 440 15.44 2.92 -11.73
C SER A 440 15.16 1.46 -11.28
N PRO A 441 15.04 0.51 -12.23
CA PRO A 441 15.00 -0.90 -11.89
C PRO A 441 16.17 -1.30 -10.97
N MET A 442 15.95 -2.28 -10.10
CA MET A 442 17.07 -2.86 -9.35
C MET A 442 17.93 -3.67 -10.32
N ASP A 443 19.24 -3.50 -10.26
CA ASP A 443 20.13 -4.41 -10.97
C ASP A 443 20.03 -5.83 -10.35
N PRO A 444 20.29 -6.90 -11.12
CA PRO A 444 20.10 -8.27 -10.66
C PRO A 444 20.90 -8.62 -9.39
N LEU A 445 22.09 -8.05 -9.21
CA LEU A 445 22.94 -8.32 -8.05
C LEU A 445 22.39 -7.65 -6.79
N THR A 446 21.94 -6.39 -6.89
CA THR A 446 21.26 -5.70 -5.80
C THR A 446 19.97 -6.41 -5.42
N TRP A 447 19.17 -6.84 -6.39
CA TRP A 447 17.95 -7.61 -6.16
C TRP A 447 18.23 -8.89 -5.37
N LEU A 448 19.23 -9.68 -5.82
CA LEU A 448 19.63 -10.93 -5.15
C LEU A 448 20.11 -10.65 -3.73
N THR A 449 20.91 -9.61 -3.55
CA THR A 449 21.47 -9.22 -2.24
C THR A 449 20.36 -8.80 -1.27
N VAL A 450 19.42 -7.95 -1.70
CA VAL A 450 18.30 -7.51 -0.87
C VAL A 450 17.43 -8.69 -0.46
N ASN A 451 17.07 -9.57 -1.40
CA ASN A 451 16.21 -10.72 -1.10
C ASN A 451 16.91 -11.73 -0.21
N LYS A 452 18.18 -12.06 -0.49
CA LYS A 452 18.98 -12.94 0.36
C LYS A 452 19.09 -12.40 1.78
N LYS A 453 19.33 -11.09 1.96
CA LYS A 453 19.37 -10.46 3.29
C LYS A 453 18.04 -10.58 4.04
N LYS A 454 16.91 -10.42 3.35
CA LYS A 454 15.57 -10.63 3.94
C LYS A 454 15.38 -12.09 4.35
N GLU A 455 15.72 -13.04 3.48
CA GLU A 455 15.62 -14.46 3.77
C GLU A 455 16.50 -14.88 4.94
N ASP A 456 17.76 -14.43 4.97
CA ASP A 456 18.72 -14.77 6.03
C ASP A 456 18.26 -14.20 7.38
N SER A 457 17.65 -13.00 7.39
CA SER A 457 17.04 -12.44 8.60
C SER A 457 15.87 -13.28 9.12
N VAL A 458 15.06 -13.86 8.22
CA VAL A 458 14.00 -14.80 8.61
C VAL A 458 14.60 -16.10 9.14
N LYS A 459 15.55 -16.70 8.41
CA LYS A 459 16.23 -17.94 8.82
C LYS A 459 16.89 -17.81 10.19
N GLN A 460 17.50 -16.67 10.49
CA GLN A 460 18.10 -16.41 11.81
C GLN A 460 17.06 -16.49 12.93
N VAL A 461 15.90 -15.82 12.79
CA VAL A 461 14.81 -15.90 13.77
C VAL A 461 14.29 -17.34 13.90
N GLU A 462 14.23 -18.08 12.80
CA GLU A 462 13.79 -19.47 12.78
C GLU A 462 14.79 -20.43 13.46
N MET A 463 16.08 -20.13 13.39
CA MET A 463 17.16 -20.82 14.11
C MET A 463 17.09 -20.52 15.60
N ASP A 464 16.95 -19.26 15.99
CA ASP A 464 16.84 -18.83 17.39
C ASP A 464 15.66 -19.52 18.09
N LEU A 465 14.53 -19.67 17.38
CA LEU A 465 13.36 -20.43 17.85
C LEU A 465 13.65 -21.93 18.08
N SER A 466 14.53 -22.52 17.28
CA SER A 466 14.82 -23.96 17.31
C SER A 466 15.83 -24.34 18.39
N TYR A 467 16.67 -23.39 18.83
CA TYR A 467 17.70 -23.60 19.86
C TYR A 467 17.68 -22.46 20.91
N PRO A 468 16.63 -22.37 21.75
CA PRO A 468 16.50 -21.28 22.72
C PRO A 468 17.61 -21.28 23.80
N ASP A 469 18.17 -22.45 24.14
CA ASP A 469 19.15 -22.60 25.22
C ASP A 469 20.59 -22.18 24.84
N THR A 470 20.89 -22.02 23.54
CA THR A 470 22.21 -21.52 23.09
C THR A 470 22.29 -19.99 23.08
N ILE A 471 21.20 -19.29 23.43
CA ILE A 471 21.04 -17.83 23.28
C ILE A 471 21.65 -17.02 24.45
N VAL A 472 21.97 -17.64 25.58
CA VAL A 472 22.58 -16.93 26.74
C VAL A 472 23.92 -16.26 26.37
N ALA A 473 24.53 -16.62 25.24
CA ALA A 473 25.79 -16.03 24.75
C ALA A 473 25.66 -14.93 23.66
N TRP A 474 24.48 -14.67 23.06
CA TRP A 474 24.40 -13.94 21.76
C TRP A 474 23.65 -12.60 21.75
N ALA A 475 23.18 -12.07 22.89
CA ALA A 475 22.35 -10.86 22.95
C ALA A 475 23.01 -9.54 22.42
N ALA A 476 24.27 -9.59 21.98
CA ALA A 476 25.09 -8.44 21.58
C ALA A 476 25.09 -8.07 20.07
N THR A 477 24.61 -8.91 19.15
CA THR A 477 24.97 -8.79 17.70
C THR A 477 23.85 -8.43 16.72
N TYR A 478 22.83 -7.68 17.14
CA TYR A 478 21.96 -6.98 16.17
C TYR A 478 22.42 -5.51 15.99
N PRO A 479 23.43 -5.18 15.15
CA PRO A 479 23.64 -3.82 14.71
C PRO A 479 22.60 -3.47 13.65
N VAL A 480 21.70 -2.54 13.98
CA VAL A 480 20.90 -1.83 13.00
C VAL A 480 21.85 -0.87 12.28
N HIS A 481 22.37 -1.26 11.11
CA HIS A 481 22.97 -0.28 10.21
C HIS A 481 21.85 0.55 9.58
N PRO A 482 21.85 1.89 9.73
CA PRO A 482 20.97 2.73 8.93
C PRO A 482 21.42 2.64 7.47
N LEU A 483 20.47 2.39 6.56
CA LEU A 483 20.66 2.60 5.12
C LEU A 483 20.91 4.09 4.89
N GLN A 484 22.18 4.51 4.87
CA GLN A 484 22.59 5.78 4.30
C GLN A 484 22.90 5.56 2.82
N SER A 485 22.33 6.42 1.99
CA SER A 485 22.44 6.44 0.53
C SER A 485 23.88 6.30 0.04
N MET A 486 24.17 5.23 -0.71
CA MET A 486 25.39 5.16 -1.51
C MET A 486 25.12 5.74 -2.90
N MET A 487 25.69 6.93 -3.16
CA MET A 487 25.97 7.42 -4.50
C MET A 487 27.20 6.69 -5.06
N PRO A 488 27.30 6.39 -6.37
CA PRO A 488 28.47 5.73 -6.93
C PRO A 488 29.58 6.74 -7.21
N VAL A 489 30.79 6.43 -6.74
CA VAL A 489 32.05 7.03 -7.22
C VAL A 489 32.64 6.10 -8.27
N ILE A 490 33.05 6.70 -9.39
CA ILE A 490 33.61 6.07 -10.59
C ILE A 490 35.15 5.88 -10.42
N SER A 491 35.68 4.88 -11.14
CA SER A 491 37.11 4.58 -11.45
C SER A 491 37.86 3.69 -10.44
N GLY A 492 38.67 2.70 -10.82
CA GLY A 492 39.08 2.20 -12.14
C GLY A 492 39.99 0.95 -12.03
N GLN A 493 39.94 0.13 -13.08
CA GLN A 493 40.99 -0.74 -13.68
C GLN A 493 41.89 -1.72 -12.86
N ALA A 494 41.78 -2.99 -13.30
CA ALA A 494 42.84 -3.87 -13.87
C ALA A 494 43.48 -4.99 -13.04
N GLY A 495 43.63 -6.15 -13.72
CA GLY A 495 44.54 -7.28 -13.41
C GLY A 495 43.82 -8.59 -13.03
N ALA A 496 43.47 -9.54 -13.92
CA ALA A 496 44.29 -10.47 -14.74
C ALA A 496 44.31 -11.92 -14.18
N SER A 497 43.85 -12.88 -15.02
CA SER A 497 44.23 -14.32 -15.14
C SER A 497 43.99 -15.27 -13.93
N GLU A 498 43.67 -16.58 -13.99
CA GLU A 498 43.82 -17.68 -14.96
C GLU A 498 42.78 -18.82 -14.69
N LYS A 499 42.44 -19.56 -15.76
CA LYS A 499 42.29 -21.03 -15.95
C LYS A 499 41.23 -21.89 -15.23
N GLU A 500 40.32 -22.38 -16.08
CA GLU A 500 39.92 -23.79 -16.36
C GLU A 500 39.77 -24.82 -15.22
N ASN A 501 38.56 -25.38 -15.11
CA ASN A 501 38.34 -26.82 -15.38
C ASN A 501 36.85 -27.12 -15.57
N ASP A 502 36.53 -27.62 -16.77
CA ASP A 502 35.27 -28.27 -17.15
C ASP A 502 35.18 -29.67 -16.52
N VAL A 503 34.01 -30.02 -15.96
CA VAL A 503 33.48 -31.40 -16.02
C VAL A 503 31.96 -31.33 -16.12
N CYS A 504 31.44 -31.68 -17.29
CA CYS A 504 30.04 -32.01 -17.55
C CYS A 504 29.70 -33.40 -17.01
N VAL A 505 28.57 -33.53 -16.31
CA VAL A 505 27.83 -34.81 -16.20
C VAL A 505 26.33 -34.51 -16.29
N GLU A 506 25.71 -35.02 -17.36
CA GLU A 506 24.27 -35.05 -17.63
C GLU A 506 23.60 -36.33 -17.05
N PRO A 507 22.26 -36.44 -17.05
CA PRO A 507 21.49 -36.90 -15.90
C PRO A 507 20.99 -38.35 -16.00
N MET A 508 20.70 -38.96 -14.84
CA MET A 508 19.98 -40.24 -14.76
C MET A 508 18.51 -40.09 -14.36
N ALA A 509 17.71 -40.92 -15.02
CA ALA A 509 16.27 -40.92 -15.17
C ALA A 509 15.45 -41.28 -13.92
N SER A 510 14.29 -40.62 -13.83
CA SER A 510 12.93 -41.17 -13.69
C SER A 510 12.72 -42.43 -12.85
N ARG A 511 12.02 -42.27 -11.71
CA ARG A 511 11.13 -43.30 -11.14
C ARG A 511 9.72 -42.74 -10.94
N LYS A 512 8.77 -43.31 -11.68
CA LYS A 512 7.32 -43.17 -11.54
C LYS A 512 6.82 -43.96 -10.33
N LEU A 513 5.92 -43.39 -9.53
CA LEU A 513 4.94 -44.10 -8.70
C LEU A 513 3.66 -43.23 -8.55
N PRO A 514 2.50 -43.81 -8.20
CA PRO A 514 1.28 -43.67 -9.01
C PRO A 514 0.25 -42.63 -8.52
N ARG A 515 -0.68 -42.32 -9.44
CA ARG A 515 -1.91 -41.55 -9.24
C ARG A 515 -2.80 -42.20 -8.18
N ILE A 516 -3.20 -41.43 -7.18
CA ILE A 516 -4.35 -41.73 -6.33
C ILE A 516 -5.48 -40.80 -6.76
N ALA A 517 -6.59 -41.40 -7.18
CA ALA A 517 -7.84 -40.73 -7.52
C ALA A 517 -8.46 -40.15 -6.24
N HIS A 518 -8.81 -38.86 -6.26
CA HIS A 518 -9.73 -38.30 -5.28
C HIS A 518 -11.12 -38.25 -5.89
N SER A 519 -12.00 -39.00 -5.24
CA SER A 519 -13.43 -39.10 -5.47
C SER A 519 -14.15 -37.77 -5.24
N ASP A 520 -15.14 -37.54 -6.08
CA ASP A 520 -16.12 -36.46 -6.01
C ASP A 520 -16.80 -36.41 -4.63
N ILE A 521 -16.78 -35.23 -4.01
CA ILE A 521 -17.68 -34.89 -2.91
C ILE A 521 -18.58 -33.75 -3.40
N ILE A 522 -19.81 -34.16 -3.70
CA ILE A 522 -20.98 -33.34 -3.98
C ILE A 522 -21.33 -32.56 -2.70
N LEU A 523 -21.42 -31.23 -2.78
CA LEU A 523 -22.10 -30.41 -1.78
C LEU A 523 -23.52 -30.09 -2.31
N PRO A 524 -24.57 -30.23 -1.50
CA PRO A 524 -25.94 -30.00 -1.94
C PRO A 524 -26.23 -28.50 -2.06
N GLY A 525 -27.02 -28.17 -3.07
CA GLY A 525 -27.51 -26.82 -3.35
C GLY A 525 -28.44 -26.29 -2.26
N SER A 526 -28.46 -24.97 -2.14
CA SER A 526 -29.59 -24.25 -1.56
C SER A 526 -30.27 -23.50 -2.69
N SER A 527 -31.37 -24.08 -3.15
CA SER A 527 -32.43 -23.42 -3.89
C SER A 527 -33.30 -22.60 -2.94
N ASP A 528 -33.92 -21.58 -3.52
CA ASP A 528 -34.82 -20.57 -2.98
C ASP A 528 -35.94 -21.07 -2.07
N ASP A 529 -36.40 -20.20 -1.16
CA ASP A 529 -37.75 -19.59 -1.23
C ASP A 529 -38.12 -18.83 0.06
N GLY A 530 -38.83 -17.70 -0.09
CA GLY A 530 -39.85 -17.29 0.88
C GLY A 530 -39.94 -15.81 1.28
N ALA A 531 -40.72 -15.05 0.49
CA ALA A 531 -41.41 -13.78 0.75
C ALA A 531 -40.64 -12.44 0.64
#